data_AF-A0A1H5Z0I5-F1
#
_entry.id   AF-A0A1H5Z0I5-F1
#
_cell.length_a   1.000
_cell.length_b   1.000
_cell.length_c   1.000
_cell.angle_alpha   90.00
_cell.angle_beta   90.00
_cell.angle_gamma   90.00
#
_symmetry.space_group_name_H-M   'P 1'
#
loop_
_entity.id
_entity.type
_entity.pdbx_description
1 polymer ?
#
loop_
_entity_poly.entity_id
_entity_poly.type
_entity_poly.pdbx_seq_one_letter_code
_entity_poly.pdbx_strand_id
1 'polypeptide(L)'
;MLMVALLMCIVGVAAFFSDNEHFLGGVSLAISMVTLVLIPILQATQNRDNAALHAKIDELIKTHEGARDSLIGVEKQSNDEIEKVRLAEERSA
;
A
#
# COMPACT_ATOMS: atom_id res chain seq x y z
N MET A 1 -2.49 3.73 13.55
CA MET A 1 -2.46 2.33 13.09
C MET A 1 -1.40 1.50 13.82
N LEU A 2 -0.15 1.95 13.91
CA LEU A 2 0.94 1.23 14.59
C LEU A 2 0.62 0.89 16.07
N MET A 3 0.01 1.82 16.80
CA MET A 3 -0.45 1.58 18.19
C MET A 3 -1.54 0.50 18.28
N VAL A 4 -2.48 0.46 17.33
CA VAL A 4 -3.54 -0.56 17.28
C VAL A 4 -2.95 -1.92 16.94
N ALA A 5 -2.02 -1.97 15.98
CA ALA A 5 -1.31 -3.19 15.61
C ALA A 5 -0.48 -3.74 16.80
N LEU A 6 0.25 -2.86 17.49
CA LEU A 6 1.03 -3.23 18.67
C LEU A 6 0.13 -3.77 19.79
N LEU A 7 -1.01 -3.13 20.04
CA LEU A 7 -1.99 -3.62 21.01
C LEU A 7 -2.51 -5.00 20.62
N MET A 8 -2.87 -5.23 19.34
CA MET A 8 -3.33 -6.53 18.87
C MET A 8 -2.24 -7.61 19.02
N CYS A 9 -0.98 -7.29 18.74
CA CYS A 9 0.15 -8.19 18.95
C CYS A 9 0.32 -8.56 20.43
N ILE A 10 0.26 -7.58 21.34
CA ILE A 10 0.38 -7.82 22.78
C ILE A 10 -0.78 -8.72 23.26
N VAL A 11 -2.01 -8.43 22.84
CA VAL A 11 -3.20 -9.23 23.20
C VAL A 11 -3.12 -10.64 22.65
N GLY A 12 -2.66 -10.83 21.41
CA GLY A 12 -2.45 -12.15 20.81
C GLY A 12 -1.39 -12.97 21.55
N VAL A 13 -0.26 -12.34 21.91
CA VAL A 13 0.80 -13.00 22.68
C VAL A 13 0.32 -13.36 24.09
N ALA A 14 -0.39 -12.45 24.77
CA ALA A 14 -0.96 -12.74 26.09
C ALA A 14 -1.98 -13.90 26.05
N ALA A 15 -2.77 -14.00 24.98
CA ALA A 15 -3.70 -15.11 24.78
C ALA A 15 -2.98 -16.44 24.53
N PHE A 16 -1.81 -16.41 23.89
CA PHE A 16 -0.99 -17.60 23.66
C PHE A 16 -0.43 -18.18 24.97
N PHE A 17 -0.04 -17.34 25.93
CA PHE A 17 0.47 -17.78 27.25
C PHE A 17 -0.61 -18.22 28.25
N SER A 18 -1.90 -18.09 27.89
CA SER A 18 -3.03 -18.37 28.79
C SER A 18 -3.37 -19.87 28.89
N ASP A 19 -2.76 -20.73 28.05
CA ASP A 19 -3.04 -22.18 27.91
C ASP A 19 -4.54 -22.53 27.74
N ASN A 20 -5.37 -21.54 27.39
CA ASN A 20 -6.81 -21.66 27.20
C ASN A 20 -7.14 -21.64 25.70
N GLU A 21 -7.42 -22.81 25.12
CA GLU A 21 -7.70 -22.95 23.69
C GLU A 21 -8.89 -22.09 23.22
N HIS A 22 -9.95 -22.02 24.02
CA HIS A 22 -11.13 -21.19 23.72
C HIS A 22 -10.81 -19.70 23.72
N PHE A 23 -9.95 -19.26 24.63
CA PHE A 23 -9.53 -17.85 24.72
C PHE A 23 -8.66 -17.46 23.54
N LEU A 24 -7.69 -18.31 23.18
CA LEU A 24 -6.82 -18.11 22.02
C LEU A 24 -7.61 -18.05 20.69
N GLY A 25 -8.57 -18.96 20.51
CA GLY A 25 -9.46 -18.96 19.35
C GLY A 25 -10.32 -17.70 19.25
N GLY A 26 -10.93 -17.26 20.37
CA GLY A 26 -11.75 -16.06 20.41
C GLY A 26 -10.96 -14.78 20.09
N VAL A 27 -9.75 -14.64 20.62
CA VAL A 27 -8.86 -13.50 20.35
C VAL A 27 -8.42 -13.46 18.89
N SER A 28 -8.05 -14.61 18.32
CA SER A 28 -7.60 -14.69 16.92
C SER A 28 -8.70 -14.30 15.93
N LEU A 29 -9.95 -14.73 16.21
CA LEU A 29 -11.11 -14.34 15.43
C LEU A 29 -11.39 -12.83 15.55
N ALA A 30 -11.31 -12.28 16.75
CA ALA A 30 -11.51 -10.85 16.99
C ALA A 30 -10.47 -9.98 16.26
N ILE A 31 -9.18 -10.34 16.33
CA ILE A 31 -8.10 -9.66 15.61
C ILE A 31 -8.35 -9.72 14.09
N SER A 32 -8.78 -10.87 13.58
CA SER A 32 -9.09 -11.05 12.16
C SER A 32 -10.24 -10.12 11.71
N MET A 33 -11.33 -10.04 12.49
CA MET A 33 -12.45 -9.14 12.20
C MET A 33 -12.02 -7.67 12.18
N VAL A 34 -11.24 -7.22 13.17
CA VAL A 34 -10.76 -5.84 13.21
C VAL A 34 -9.83 -5.56 12.04
N THR A 35 -8.97 -6.51 11.66
CA THR A 35 -8.05 -6.36 10.53
C THR A 35 -8.80 -6.21 9.20
N LEU A 36 -9.88 -6.97 9.00
CA LEU A 36 -10.75 -6.85 7.81
C LEU A 36 -11.40 -5.48 7.68
N VAL A 37 -11.68 -4.80 8.79
CA VAL A 37 -12.20 -3.42 8.79
C VAL A 37 -11.08 -2.40 8.62
N LEU A 38 -9.94 -2.61 9.30
CA LEU A 38 -8.84 -1.66 9.36
C LEU A 38 -8.13 -1.50 8.00
N ILE A 39 -7.82 -2.60 7.31
CA ILE A 39 -7.01 -2.58 6.08
C ILE A 39 -7.68 -1.77 4.95
N PRO A 40 -8.97 -1.98 4.60
CA PRO A 40 -9.61 -1.22 3.53
C PRO A 40 -9.68 0.29 3.81
N ILE A 41 -9.92 0.68 5.06
CA ILE A 41 -9.95 2.09 5.47
C ILE A 41 -8.57 2.73 5.30
N LEU A 42 -7.53 2.03 5.71
CA LEU A 42 -6.16 2.47 5.52
C LEU A 42 -5.83 2.59 4.02
N GLN A 43 -6.14 1.56 3.24
CA GLN A 43 -5.90 1.52 1.80
C GLN A 43 -6.66 2.63 1.08
N ALA A 44 -7.90 2.95 1.47
CA ALA A 44 -8.66 4.04 0.88
C ALA A 44 -7.96 5.39 1.04
N THR A 45 -7.36 5.62 2.22
CA THR A 45 -6.59 6.85 2.49
C THR A 45 -5.28 6.84 1.70
N GLN A 46 -4.53 5.74 1.76
CA GLN A 46 -3.25 5.59 1.06
C GLN A 46 -3.40 5.68 -0.46
N ASN A 47 -4.46 5.10 -1.02
CA ASN A 47 -4.72 5.13 -2.45
C ASN A 47 -5.00 6.56 -2.92
N ARG A 48 -5.73 7.35 -2.12
CA ARG A 48 -5.95 8.77 -2.39
C ARG A 48 -4.66 9.58 -2.31
N ASP A 49 -3.82 9.32 -1.30
CA ASP A 49 -2.56 10.03 -1.13
C ASP A 49 -1.56 9.70 -2.25
N ASN A 50 -1.47 8.43 -2.67
CA ASN A 50 -0.66 8.01 -3.80
C ASN A 50 -1.12 8.67 -5.11
N ALA A 51 -2.43 8.73 -5.37
CA ALA A 51 -2.95 9.40 -6.56
C ALA A 51 -2.58 10.89 -6.60
N ALA A 52 -2.62 11.57 -5.44
CA ALA A 52 -2.18 12.96 -5.34
C ALA A 52 -0.67 13.13 -5.55
N LEU A 53 0.14 12.16 -5.10
CA LEU A 53 1.58 12.15 -5.33
C LEU A 53 1.90 11.98 -6.83
N HIS A 54 1.27 11.02 -7.51
CA HIS A 54 1.44 10.82 -8.95
C HIS A 54 1.09 12.08 -9.74
N ALA A 55 -0.05 12.73 -9.44
CA ALA A 55 -0.44 13.97 -10.11
C ALA A 55 0.56 15.13 -9.90
N LYS A 56 1.20 15.20 -8.73
CA LYS A 56 2.24 16.20 -8.47
C LYS A 56 3.52 15.91 -9.27
N ILE A 57 3.91 14.64 -9.39
CA ILE A 57 5.07 14.22 -10.18
C ILE A 57 4.81 14.49 -11.67
N ASP A 58 3.61 14.18 -12.17
CA ASP A 58 3.21 14.46 -13.55
C ASP A 58 3.37 15.94 -13.90
N GLU A 59 2.96 16.85 -13.00
CA GLU A 59 3.14 18.29 -13.20
C GLU A 59 4.62 18.71 -13.17
N LEU A 60 5.44 18.09 -12.32
CA LEU A 60 6.89 18.35 -12.29
C LEU A 60 7.56 17.87 -13.59
N ILE A 61 7.18 16.70 -14.12
CA ILE A 61 7.69 16.18 -15.40
C ILE A 61 7.32 17.14 -16.53
N LYS A 62 6.05 17.56 -16.59
CA LYS A 62 5.54 18.46 -17.64
C LYS A 62 6.23 19.83 -17.66
N THR A 63 6.69 20.32 -16.52
CA THR A 63 7.33 21.64 -16.40
C THR A 63 8.86 21.60 -16.50
N HIS A 64 9.47 20.41 -16.50
CA HIS A 64 10.92 20.26 -16.54
C HIS A 64 11.43 20.08 -17.98
N GLU A 65 12.22 21.02 -18.48
CA GLU A 65 12.85 20.91 -19.79
C GLU A 65 13.80 19.70 -19.85
N GLY A 66 13.55 18.79 -20.80
CA GLY A 66 14.32 17.55 -20.96
C GLY A 66 13.73 16.34 -20.22
N ALA A 67 12.68 16.51 -19.41
CA ALA A 67 11.90 15.39 -18.92
C ALA A 67 11.06 14.77 -20.04
N ARG A 68 10.79 13.46 -19.93
CA ARG A 68 10.02 12.73 -20.93
C ARG A 68 8.54 12.71 -20.57
N ASP A 69 7.72 13.39 -21.35
CA ASP A 69 6.26 13.37 -21.23
C ASP A 69 5.66 11.95 -21.32
N SER A 70 6.38 10.97 -21.89
CA SER A 70 5.95 9.57 -21.95
C SER A 70 5.83 8.89 -20.57
N LEU A 71 6.42 9.47 -19.51
CA LEU A 71 6.33 8.96 -18.14
C LEU A 71 5.11 9.49 -17.38
N ILE A 72 4.43 10.51 -17.92
CA ILE A 72 3.25 11.10 -17.29
C ILE A 72 2.10 10.09 -17.32
N GLY A 73 1.50 9.82 -16.16
CA GLY A 73 0.38 8.89 -16.04
C GLY A 73 0.71 7.42 -16.32
N VAL A 74 1.99 7.03 -16.27
CA VAL A 74 2.44 5.65 -16.53
C VAL A 74 1.86 4.64 -15.52
N GLU A 75 1.49 5.08 -14.32
CA GLU A 75 0.89 4.25 -13.26
C GLU A 75 -0.50 3.70 -13.61
N LYS A 76 -1.16 4.25 -14.64
CA LYS A 76 -2.48 3.80 -15.11
C LYS A 76 -2.39 2.83 -16.29
N GLN A 77 -1.20 2.62 -16.83
CA GLN A 77 -0.97 1.74 -17.96
C GLN A 77 -0.90 0.27 -17.52
N SER A 78 -1.13 -0.64 -18.45
CA SER A 78 -0.93 -2.07 -18.20
C SER A 78 0.54 -2.41 -17.98
N ASN A 79 0.83 -3.52 -17.28
CA ASN A 79 2.22 -3.97 -17.05
C ASN A 79 3.02 -4.10 -18.36
N ASP A 80 2.39 -4.57 -19.44
CA ASP A 80 3.04 -4.72 -20.74
C ASP A 80 3.40 -3.36 -21.37
N GLU A 81 2.59 -2.33 -21.12
CA GLU A 81 2.85 -0.96 -21.58
C GLU A 81 3.95 -0.29 -20.75
N ILE A 82 3.93 -0.48 -19.43
CA ILE A 82 4.99 -0.01 -18.53
C ILE A 82 6.33 -0.63 -18.94
N GLU A 83 6.37 -1.93 -19.26
CA GLU A 83 7.60 -2.58 -19.71
C GLU A 83 8.08 -2.03 -21.07
N LYS A 84 7.18 -1.66 -21.98
CA LYS A 84 7.56 -0.99 -23.24
C LYS A 84 8.19 0.37 -22.98
N VAL A 85 7.65 1.17 -22.06
CA VAL A 85 8.22 2.47 -21.67
C VAL A 85 9.62 2.26 -21.08
N ARG A 86 9.78 1.27 -20.19
CA ARG A 86 11.06 0.90 -19.57
C ARG A 86 12.10 0.46 -20.60
N LEU A 87 11.74 -0.43 -21.52
CA LEU A 87 12.62 -0.90 -22.61
C LEU A 87 12.97 0.20 -23.62
N ALA A 88 12.16 1.25 -23.74
CA ALA A 88 12.50 2.43 -24.52
C ALA A 88 13.51 3.33 -23.77
N GLU A 89 13.49 3.36 -22.44
CA GLU A 89 14.52 4.05 -21.62
C GLU A 89 15.88 3.38 -21.75
N GLU A 90 15.94 2.06 -21.57
CA GLU A 90 17.18 1.28 -21.65
C GLU A 90 17.86 1.37 -23.03
N ARG A 91 17.13 1.72 -24.09
CA ARG A 91 17.67 1.94 -25.45
C ARG A 91 18.09 3.38 -25.75
N SER A 92 17.66 4.33 -24.93
CA SER A 92 17.92 5.77 -25.12
C SER A 92 19.03 6.29 -24.20
N ALA A 93 19.51 5.48 -23.26
CA ALA A 93 20.66 5.70 -22.39
C ALA A 93 21.93 5.08 -22.98
#